data_AF-A0AAW1A4I3-F1
#
_entry.id   AF-A0AAW1A4I3-F1
#
_cell.length_a   1.000
_cell.length_b   1.000
_cell.length_c   1.000
_cell.angle_alpha   90.00
_cell.angle_beta   90.00
_cell.angle_gamma   90.00
#
_symmetry.space_group_name_H-M   'P 1'
#
loop_
_entity.id
_entity.type
_entity.pdbx_description
1 polymer ?
#
loop_
_entity_poly.entity_id
_entity_poly.type
_entity_poly.pdbx_seq_one_letter_code
_entity_poly.pdbx_strand_id
1 'polypeptide(L)'
;MNQLFNEKQFNFTKIVSEEQIMNLDNIDKDDIIAVNVSPIEYCHSLLLPQRCKRLPQIITKYSLFKAIELFSLSSSPYLRMAFNSLCAHASVNHLHWHLYYLNWRMLLEYIDLEEYAGPVQILEKYPAKGFCIKYSNVQNMDDFVNWAFLIVNYLQNTEIAHNVYITRGKLSIAEEYKDIRIYIWVRKSMTGVKNINAFNPAAPELFGHLSIKSEETYKNITEEHVMRILRDVTEVTFSSIVAEIKRLIEYAE
;
A
#
# COMPACT_ATOMS: atom_id res chain seq x y z
N MET A 1 16.36 3.57 -1.97
CA MET A 1 15.00 4.19 -2.08
C MET A 1 15.01 5.72 -2.01
N ASN A 2 16.09 6.36 -1.54
CA ASN A 2 16.10 7.79 -1.19
C ASN A 2 16.36 8.74 -2.36
N GLN A 3 15.75 8.49 -3.52
CA GLN A 3 15.87 9.41 -4.65
C GLN A 3 15.13 10.71 -4.34
N LEU A 4 15.84 11.84 -4.39
CA LEU A 4 15.26 13.16 -4.20
C LEU A 4 14.20 13.45 -5.28
N PHE A 5 13.20 14.25 -4.89
CA PHE A 5 12.22 14.80 -5.82
C PHE A 5 12.93 15.55 -6.96
N ASN A 6 12.42 15.42 -8.18
CA ASN A 6 12.97 16.09 -9.35
C ASN A 6 11.89 16.89 -10.08
N GLU A 7 11.97 18.22 -9.99
CA GLU A 7 11.01 19.12 -10.64
C GLU A 7 11.01 19.04 -12.17
N LYS A 8 12.11 18.59 -12.79
CA LYS A 8 12.24 18.48 -14.25
C LYS A 8 11.46 17.28 -14.79
N GLN A 9 11.33 16.22 -13.99
CA GLN A 9 10.52 15.05 -14.34
C GLN A 9 9.02 15.34 -14.16
N PHE A 10 8.17 14.46 -14.70
CA PHE A 10 6.74 14.55 -14.42
C PHE A 10 6.48 14.47 -12.92
N ASN A 11 5.58 15.31 -12.41
CA ASN A 11 5.15 15.31 -11.03
C ASN A 11 3.78 15.99 -10.90
N PHE A 12 3.06 15.65 -9.83
CA PHE A 12 1.68 16.12 -9.64
C PHE A 12 1.47 17.62 -9.37
N THR A 13 2.52 18.45 -9.32
CA THR A 13 2.32 19.92 -9.39
C THR A 13 1.95 20.39 -10.79
N LYS A 14 2.11 19.52 -11.80
CA LYS A 14 1.89 19.78 -13.22
C LYS A 14 0.55 19.25 -13.77
N ILE A 15 -0.29 18.65 -12.91
CA ILE A 15 -1.63 18.20 -13.32
C ILE A 15 -2.49 19.39 -13.74
N VAL A 16 -3.41 19.16 -14.67
CA VAL A 16 -4.37 20.19 -15.08
C VAL A 16 -5.53 20.29 -14.08
N SER A 17 -6.23 21.42 -14.04
CA SER A 17 -7.31 21.67 -13.07
C SER A 17 -8.46 20.66 -13.17
N GLU A 18 -8.70 20.14 -14.37
CA GLU A 18 -9.75 19.18 -14.70
C GLU A 18 -9.45 17.78 -14.13
N GLU A 19 -8.18 17.48 -13.87
CA GLU A 19 -7.77 16.24 -13.20
C GLU A 19 -7.96 16.34 -11.68
N GLN A 20 -8.12 17.54 -11.12
CA GLN A 20 -8.35 17.72 -9.69
C GLN A 20 -9.84 17.53 -9.35
N ILE A 21 -10.13 16.55 -8.50
CA ILE A 21 -11.49 16.23 -8.06
C ILE A 21 -11.91 17.15 -6.91
N MET A 22 -11.09 17.25 -5.85
CA MET A 22 -11.40 18.08 -4.69
C MET A 22 -10.16 18.42 -3.85
N ASN A 23 -10.28 19.47 -3.03
CA ASN A 23 -9.35 19.78 -1.94
C ASN A 23 -9.90 19.17 -0.64
N LEU A 24 -9.02 18.60 0.17
CA LEU A 24 -9.40 18.00 1.46
C LEU A 24 -9.33 19.01 2.62
N ASP A 25 -8.41 19.96 2.55
CA ASP A 25 -8.26 21.00 3.57
C ASP A 25 -8.68 22.38 3.04
N ASN A 26 -9.40 23.13 3.87
CA ASN A 26 -9.90 24.48 3.53
C ASN A 26 -8.83 25.57 3.59
N ILE A 27 -7.70 25.32 4.29
CA ILE A 27 -6.70 26.35 4.59
C ILE A 27 -5.60 26.36 3.52
N ASP A 28 -4.89 25.23 3.34
CA ASP A 28 -3.70 25.20 2.49
C ASP A 28 -3.96 24.63 1.08
N LYS A 29 -5.14 24.05 0.82
CA LYS A 29 -5.54 23.43 -0.47
C LYS A 29 -4.47 22.51 -1.09
N ASP A 30 -3.61 21.95 -0.25
CA ASP A 30 -2.43 21.21 -0.71
C ASP A 30 -2.60 19.70 -0.65
N ASP A 31 -3.55 19.25 0.18
CA ASP A 31 -4.06 17.90 0.19
C ASP A 31 -5.22 17.81 -0.79
N ILE A 32 -5.03 17.07 -1.89
CA ILE A 32 -6.04 16.96 -2.94
C ILE A 32 -6.31 15.52 -3.33
N ILE A 33 -7.52 15.30 -3.86
CA ILE A 33 -7.85 14.11 -4.64
C ILE A 33 -7.81 14.48 -6.11
N ALA A 34 -7.10 13.68 -6.91
CA ALA A 34 -6.99 13.86 -8.35
C ALA A 34 -7.31 12.55 -9.09
N VAL A 35 -7.75 12.65 -10.34
CA VAL A 35 -7.93 11.51 -11.24
C VAL A 35 -6.58 10.87 -11.51
N ASN A 36 -6.52 9.53 -11.46
CA ASN A 36 -5.38 8.81 -12.01
C ASN A 36 -5.60 8.60 -13.52
N VAL A 37 -4.81 9.29 -14.35
CA VAL A 37 -4.86 9.19 -15.82
C VAL A 37 -4.38 7.84 -16.38
N SER A 38 -3.85 6.96 -15.52
CA SER A 38 -3.56 5.56 -15.84
C SER A 38 -4.27 4.66 -14.83
N PRO A 39 -5.61 4.57 -14.92
CA PRO A 39 -6.42 3.89 -13.91
C PRO A 39 -6.16 2.39 -13.91
N ILE A 40 -6.39 1.78 -12.74
CA ILE A 40 -6.39 0.32 -12.55
C ILE A 40 -7.83 -0.17 -12.66
N GLU A 41 -8.75 0.61 -12.10
CA GLU A 41 -10.19 0.39 -12.11
C GLU A 41 -10.90 1.72 -12.39
N TYR A 42 -12.17 1.66 -12.75
CA TYR A 42 -13.00 2.86 -12.89
C TYR A 42 -12.97 3.73 -11.63
N CYS A 43 -12.90 5.06 -11.82
CA CYS A 43 -12.73 6.05 -10.75
C CYS A 43 -11.44 5.92 -9.92
N HIS A 44 -10.41 5.21 -10.40
CA HIS A 44 -9.10 5.21 -9.74
C HIS A 44 -8.58 6.66 -9.62
N SER A 45 -8.42 7.09 -8.38
CA SER A 45 -8.00 8.42 -7.98
C SER A 45 -6.70 8.34 -7.18
N LEU A 46 -6.06 9.48 -7.00
CA LEU A 46 -4.85 9.64 -6.22
C LEU A 46 -5.14 10.59 -5.06
N LEU A 47 -4.75 10.19 -3.85
CA LEU A 47 -4.54 11.14 -2.76
C LEU A 47 -3.13 11.72 -2.90
N LEU A 48 -3.05 13.04 -3.00
CA LEU A 48 -1.82 13.82 -3.11
C LEU A 48 -1.68 14.67 -1.86
N PRO A 49 -1.08 14.16 -0.78
CA PRO A 49 -0.91 14.91 0.46
C PRO A 49 0.29 15.84 0.34
N GLN A 50 0.14 17.08 0.78
CA GLN A 50 1.17 18.12 0.80
C GLN A 50 1.84 18.29 -0.57
N ARG A 51 1.04 18.31 -1.63
CA ARG A 51 1.47 18.27 -3.04
C ARG A 51 2.50 19.35 -3.38
N CYS A 52 2.36 20.56 -2.85
CA CYS A 52 3.24 21.70 -3.10
C CYS A 52 4.54 21.61 -2.30
N LYS A 53 4.61 20.76 -1.25
CA LYS A 53 5.88 20.44 -0.57
C LYS A 53 6.80 19.57 -1.41
N ARG A 54 6.32 19.02 -2.54
CA ARG A 54 7.14 18.27 -3.52
C ARG A 54 7.93 17.14 -2.87
N LEU A 55 7.28 16.41 -1.97
CA LEU A 55 7.91 15.31 -1.25
C LEU A 55 8.19 14.15 -2.22
N PRO A 56 9.34 13.46 -2.11
CA PRO A 56 9.59 12.24 -2.87
C PRO A 56 8.57 11.15 -2.51
N GLN A 57 8.50 10.06 -3.28
CA GLN A 57 7.59 8.94 -3.03
C GLN A 57 8.04 8.11 -1.81
N ILE A 58 7.89 8.72 -0.63
CA ILE A 58 8.27 8.25 0.70
C ILE A 58 7.11 8.57 1.63
N ILE A 59 6.60 7.58 2.35
CA ILE A 59 5.51 7.77 3.31
C ILE A 59 6.02 8.66 4.45
N THR A 60 5.30 9.75 4.71
CA THR A 60 5.39 10.51 5.95
C THR A 60 4.29 10.07 6.91
N LYS A 61 4.50 10.26 8.21
CA LYS A 61 3.46 10.02 9.23
C LYS A 61 2.16 10.77 8.90
N TYR A 62 2.29 12.02 8.43
CA TYR A 62 1.18 12.84 7.96
C TYR A 62 0.44 12.18 6.78
N SER A 63 1.16 11.73 5.75
CA SER A 63 0.54 11.12 4.57
C SER A 63 -0.19 9.81 4.89
N LEU A 64 0.35 9.01 5.81
CA LEU A 64 -0.29 7.77 6.27
C LEU A 64 -1.55 8.08 7.08
N PHE A 65 -1.47 9.05 8.01
CA PHE A 65 -2.63 9.54 8.74
C PHE A 65 -3.73 10.02 7.79
N LYS A 66 -3.40 10.89 6.82
CA LYS A 66 -4.37 11.41 5.84
C LYS A 66 -4.98 10.31 4.98
N ALA A 67 -4.19 9.29 4.60
CA ALA A 67 -4.72 8.14 3.88
C ALA A 67 -5.76 7.38 4.71
N ILE A 68 -5.47 7.08 5.97
CA ILE A 68 -6.40 6.34 6.84
C ILE A 68 -7.62 7.21 7.19
N GLU A 69 -7.42 8.50 7.49
CA GLU A 69 -8.51 9.47 7.74
C GLU A 69 -9.50 9.46 6.57
N LEU A 70 -9.02 9.67 5.35
CA LEU A 70 -9.85 9.65 4.15
C LEU A 70 -10.54 8.30 3.96
N PHE A 71 -9.82 7.19 4.15
CA PHE A 71 -10.37 5.85 4.05
C PHE A 71 -11.54 5.63 5.03
N SER A 72 -11.38 6.11 6.27
CA SER A 72 -12.38 5.98 7.34
C SER A 72 -13.66 6.76 7.08
N LEU A 73 -13.64 7.81 6.25
CA LEU A 73 -14.83 8.57 5.86
C LEU A 73 -15.82 7.76 5.01
N SER A 74 -15.36 6.68 4.35
CA SER A 74 -16.22 5.80 3.56
C SER A 74 -16.51 4.49 4.29
N SER A 75 -17.79 4.16 4.48
CA SER A 75 -18.20 2.85 4.98
C SER A 75 -18.24 1.77 3.90
N SER A 76 -17.84 2.08 2.65
CA SER A 76 -17.89 1.13 1.55
C SER A 76 -16.90 -0.01 1.78
N PRO A 77 -17.35 -1.28 1.70
CA PRO A 77 -16.46 -2.44 1.83
C PRO A 77 -15.52 -2.60 0.63
N TYR A 78 -15.71 -1.82 -0.44
CA TYR A 78 -14.97 -1.95 -1.70
C TYR A 78 -13.88 -0.89 -1.88
N LEU A 79 -13.81 0.12 -1.00
CA LEU A 79 -12.74 1.11 -1.05
C LEU A 79 -11.41 0.45 -0.71
N ARG A 80 -10.37 0.81 -1.47
CA ARG A 80 -8.99 0.37 -1.28
C ARG A 80 -8.08 1.58 -1.33
N MET A 81 -7.04 1.56 -0.51
CA MET A 81 -5.90 2.44 -0.70
C MET A 81 -4.62 1.66 -0.81
N ALA A 82 -3.71 2.13 -1.66
CA ALA A 82 -2.46 1.45 -1.92
C ALA A 82 -1.30 2.43 -2.08
N PHE A 83 -0.11 2.01 -1.67
CA PHE A 83 1.12 2.74 -1.85
C PHE A 83 2.20 1.81 -2.38
N ASN A 84 2.94 2.33 -3.36
CA ASN A 84 4.11 1.69 -3.92
C ASN A 84 5.30 2.62 -3.64
N SER A 85 6.37 2.11 -3.06
CA SER A 85 7.66 2.81 -3.01
C SER A 85 8.38 2.75 -4.37
N LEU A 86 9.39 3.59 -4.61
CA LEU A 86 10.09 3.69 -5.92
C LEU A 86 10.61 2.34 -6.44
N CYS A 87 11.22 1.54 -5.57
CA CYS A 87 11.75 0.22 -5.93
C CYS A 87 10.69 -0.90 -5.80
N ALA A 88 9.42 -0.53 -5.59
CA ALA A 88 8.25 -1.38 -5.43
C ALA A 88 7.14 -1.04 -6.42
N HIS A 89 7.52 -0.70 -7.65
CA HIS A 89 6.66 -0.40 -8.79
C HIS A 89 5.96 0.97 -8.81
N ALA A 90 6.33 1.92 -7.94
CA ALA A 90 5.89 3.31 -8.14
C ALA A 90 6.35 3.85 -9.50
N SER A 91 5.49 4.65 -10.13
CA SER A 91 5.76 5.18 -11.48
C SER A 91 6.16 6.66 -11.47
N VAL A 92 5.90 7.37 -10.37
CA VAL A 92 6.21 8.80 -10.21
C VAL A 92 6.92 9.01 -8.88
N ASN A 93 8.03 9.75 -8.87
CA ASN A 93 8.71 10.16 -7.64
C ASN A 93 8.14 11.46 -7.07
N HIS A 94 6.89 11.40 -6.64
CA HIS A 94 6.20 12.46 -5.91
C HIS A 94 5.15 11.80 -5.03
N LEU A 95 5.18 12.03 -3.71
CA LEU A 95 4.29 11.41 -2.73
C LEU A 95 2.83 11.36 -3.16
N HIS A 96 2.33 10.14 -3.38
CA HIS A 96 0.95 9.86 -3.72
C HIS A 96 0.51 8.50 -3.18
N TRP A 97 -0.78 8.41 -2.88
CA TRP A 97 -1.49 7.18 -2.56
C TRP A 97 -2.53 6.90 -3.64
N HIS A 98 -2.67 5.63 -4.00
CA HIS A 98 -3.74 5.16 -4.87
C HIS A 98 -5.03 4.97 -4.07
N LEU A 99 -6.16 5.37 -4.62
CA LEU A 99 -7.50 5.24 -4.06
C LEU A 99 -8.44 4.72 -5.14
N TYR A 100 -9.05 3.56 -4.95
CA TYR A 100 -9.97 3.01 -5.94
C TYR A 100 -11.00 2.10 -5.29
N TYR A 101 -12.11 1.86 -5.99
CA TYR A 101 -13.11 0.89 -5.60
C TYR A 101 -12.87 -0.41 -6.35
N LEU A 102 -12.85 -1.53 -5.63
CA LEU A 102 -12.82 -2.87 -6.20
C LEU A 102 -14.04 -3.62 -5.70
N ASN A 103 -15.06 -3.78 -6.55
CA ASN A 103 -16.33 -4.43 -6.20
C ASN A 103 -16.21 -5.97 -6.15
N TRP A 104 -15.16 -6.45 -5.48
CA TRP A 104 -14.87 -7.86 -5.28
C TRP A 104 -14.42 -8.09 -3.84
N ARG A 105 -14.92 -9.17 -3.24
CA ARG A 105 -14.45 -9.67 -1.94
C ARG A 105 -13.12 -10.37 -2.14
N MET A 106 -12.16 -10.07 -1.27
CA MET A 106 -10.79 -10.56 -1.43
C MET A 106 -10.38 -11.39 -0.21
N LEU A 107 -9.61 -12.47 -0.43
CA LEU A 107 -9.22 -13.41 0.63
C LEU A 107 -8.60 -12.71 1.85
N LEU A 108 -7.73 -11.72 1.62
CA LEU A 108 -7.03 -11.02 2.71
C LEU A 108 -7.97 -10.21 3.63
N GLU A 109 -9.19 -9.92 3.21
CA GLU A 109 -10.20 -9.30 4.09
C GLU A 109 -10.67 -10.26 5.20
N TYR A 110 -10.48 -11.56 4.99
CA TYR A 110 -11.02 -12.64 5.81
C TYR A 110 -9.97 -13.57 6.40
N ILE A 111 -8.78 -13.61 5.79
CA ILE A 111 -7.73 -14.54 6.17
C ILE A 111 -7.35 -14.39 7.65
N ASP A 112 -7.09 -15.53 8.28
CA ASP A 112 -6.47 -15.57 9.60
C ASP A 112 -5.04 -15.04 9.52
N LEU A 113 -4.66 -14.28 10.52
CA LEU A 113 -3.32 -13.72 10.68
C LEU A 113 -2.71 -14.30 11.95
N GLU A 114 -1.41 -14.57 11.93
CA GLU A 114 -0.71 -15.08 13.11
C GLU A 114 -0.22 -13.90 13.95
N GLU A 115 -0.44 -13.98 15.26
CA GLU A 115 0.10 -12.99 16.20
C GLU A 115 1.62 -12.99 16.15
N TYR A 116 2.23 -11.82 16.24
CA TYR A 116 3.68 -11.67 16.10
C TYR A 116 4.35 -10.95 17.28
N ALA A 117 4.09 -9.65 17.41
CA ALA A 117 4.57 -8.80 18.50
C ALA A 117 3.72 -7.51 18.55
N GLY A 118 3.39 -7.05 19.75
CA GLY A 118 2.43 -5.97 19.95
C GLY A 118 1.17 -6.12 19.11
N PRO A 119 0.66 -5.06 18.46
CA PRO A 119 -0.54 -5.15 17.61
C PRO A 119 -0.26 -5.68 16.20
N VAL A 120 0.99 -6.05 15.91
CA VAL A 120 1.42 -6.49 14.57
C VAL A 120 1.25 -7.99 14.44
N GLN A 121 0.66 -8.40 13.31
CA GLN A 121 0.43 -9.78 12.90
C GLN A 121 1.18 -10.08 11.59
N ILE A 122 1.30 -11.35 11.22
CA ILE A 122 1.96 -11.78 9.98
C ILE A 122 1.06 -12.65 9.09
N LEU A 123 1.29 -12.55 7.78
CA LEU A 123 0.64 -13.36 6.75
C LEU A 123 1.38 -14.68 6.54
N GLU A 124 0.94 -15.75 7.22
CA GLU A 124 1.57 -17.06 7.08
C GLU A 124 0.94 -17.90 5.96
N LYS A 125 -0.40 -17.94 5.91
CA LYS A 125 -1.19 -18.78 4.97
C LYS A 125 -1.49 -18.10 3.63
N TYR A 126 -0.63 -17.17 3.20
CA TYR A 126 -0.75 -16.46 1.94
C TYR A 126 0.62 -16.43 1.24
N PRO A 127 0.70 -16.54 -0.10
CA PRO A 127 1.98 -16.62 -0.80
C PRO A 127 2.86 -15.39 -0.60
N ALA A 128 2.29 -14.17 -0.55
CA ALA A 128 3.05 -12.97 -0.26
C ALA A 128 3.22 -12.77 1.26
N LYS A 129 4.44 -12.94 1.76
CA LYS A 129 4.78 -12.72 3.18
C LYS A 129 4.78 -11.24 3.51
N GLY A 130 4.15 -10.87 4.61
CA GLY A 130 4.02 -9.47 5.01
C GLY A 130 3.47 -9.30 6.42
N PHE A 131 3.54 -8.07 6.91
CA PHE A 131 2.96 -7.66 8.18
C PHE A 131 1.54 -7.16 7.98
N CYS A 132 0.73 -7.25 9.03
CA CYS A 132 -0.60 -6.67 9.06
C CYS A 132 -0.86 -6.06 10.43
N ILE A 133 -1.52 -4.91 10.45
CA ILE A 133 -2.05 -4.30 11.67
C ILE A 133 -3.55 -4.13 11.45
N LYS A 134 -4.34 -4.62 12.39
CA LYS A 134 -5.79 -4.41 12.45
C LYS A 134 -6.10 -3.21 13.34
N TYR A 135 -7.06 -2.39 12.94
CA TYR A 135 -7.54 -1.29 13.77
C TYR A 135 -8.13 -1.80 15.09
N SER A 136 -8.77 -2.97 15.08
CA SER A 136 -9.28 -3.61 16.30
C SER A 136 -8.21 -4.00 17.33
N ASN A 137 -6.92 -4.04 16.93
CA ASN A 137 -5.82 -4.42 17.81
C ASN A 137 -5.15 -3.21 18.49
N VAL A 138 -5.62 -1.99 18.21
CA VAL A 138 -5.05 -0.74 18.75
C VAL A 138 -6.14 0.12 19.37
N GLN A 139 -5.77 1.09 20.21
CA GLN A 139 -6.75 1.84 21.00
C GLN A 139 -7.43 2.95 20.20
N ASN A 140 -6.69 3.58 19.30
CA ASN A 140 -7.15 4.76 18.55
C ASN A 140 -6.40 4.91 17.21
N MET A 141 -6.80 5.93 16.45
CA MET A 141 -6.21 6.24 15.14
C MET A 141 -4.72 6.59 15.21
N ASP A 142 -4.29 7.31 16.24
CA ASP A 142 -2.89 7.71 16.39
C ASP A 142 -2.01 6.48 16.61
N ASP A 143 -2.44 5.54 17.46
CA ASP A 143 -1.75 4.27 17.66
C ASP A 143 -1.69 3.46 16.36
N PHE A 144 -2.78 3.39 15.62
CA PHE A 144 -2.83 2.69 14.34
C PHE A 144 -1.79 3.23 13.35
N VAL A 145 -1.74 4.56 13.22
CA VAL A 145 -0.75 5.26 12.39
C VAL A 145 0.66 5.06 12.93
N ASN A 146 0.87 5.14 14.25
CA ASN A 146 2.18 5.01 14.89
C ASN A 146 2.79 3.64 14.63
N TRP A 147 2.03 2.57 14.84
CA TRP A 147 2.49 1.20 14.64
C TRP A 147 2.80 0.90 13.17
N ALA A 148 1.93 1.31 12.26
CA ALA A 148 2.19 1.15 10.82
C ALA A 148 3.38 2.00 10.37
N PHE A 149 3.49 3.24 10.85
CA PHE A 149 4.61 4.12 10.52
C PHE A 149 5.93 3.64 11.12
N LEU A 150 5.94 3.00 12.29
CA LEU A 150 7.14 2.42 12.90
C LEU A 150 7.83 1.44 11.93
N ILE A 151 7.05 0.50 11.39
CA ILE A 151 7.53 -0.49 10.41
C ILE A 151 7.95 0.21 9.13
N VAL A 152 7.08 1.04 8.54
CA VAL A 152 7.36 1.73 7.27
C VAL A 152 8.60 2.62 7.38
N ASN A 153 8.76 3.37 8.47
CA ASN A 153 9.91 4.24 8.70
C ASN A 153 11.20 3.44 8.82
N TYR A 154 11.19 2.29 9.50
CA TYR A 154 12.33 1.37 9.50
C TYR A 154 12.71 0.94 8.08
N LEU A 155 11.74 0.49 7.28
CA LEU A 155 11.98 0.05 5.89
C LEU A 155 12.52 1.19 5.03
N GLN A 156 12.03 2.41 5.22
CA GLN A 156 12.52 3.60 4.52
C GLN A 156 13.96 3.94 4.89
N ASN A 157 14.29 3.95 6.18
CA ASN A 157 15.63 4.26 6.69
C ASN A 157 16.68 3.18 6.33
N THR A 158 16.24 1.94 6.16
CA THR A 158 17.09 0.81 5.73
C THR A 158 17.04 0.57 4.22
N GLU A 159 16.38 1.46 3.48
CA GLU A 159 16.25 1.42 2.02
C GLU A 159 15.61 0.15 1.43
N ILE A 160 14.75 -0.51 2.19
CA ILE A 160 14.04 -1.71 1.75
C ILE A 160 12.75 -1.37 1.02
N ALA A 161 12.65 -1.82 -0.23
CA ALA A 161 11.45 -1.68 -1.05
C ALA A 161 10.23 -2.31 -0.38
N HIS A 162 9.11 -1.60 -0.41
CA HIS A 162 7.87 -2.03 0.23
C HIS A 162 6.62 -1.51 -0.48
N ASN A 163 5.52 -2.23 -0.24
CA ASN A 163 4.17 -1.87 -0.63
C ASN A 163 3.29 -1.79 0.62
N VAL A 164 2.36 -0.84 0.64
CA VAL A 164 1.35 -0.71 1.71
C VAL A 164 -0.03 -0.78 1.09
N TYR A 165 -0.98 -1.41 1.77
CA TYR A 165 -2.35 -1.53 1.30
C TYR A 165 -3.34 -1.49 2.46
N ILE A 166 -4.40 -0.70 2.29
CA ILE A 166 -5.42 -0.45 3.29
C ILE A 166 -6.75 -0.96 2.75
N THR A 167 -7.40 -1.80 3.54
CA THR A 167 -8.70 -2.38 3.20
C THR A 167 -9.59 -2.50 4.42
N ARG A 168 -10.90 -2.63 4.19
CA ARG A 168 -11.80 -3.12 5.24
C ARG A 168 -11.66 -4.62 5.37
N GLY A 169 -11.76 -5.12 6.59
CA GLY A 169 -11.63 -6.53 6.92
C GLY A 169 -12.73 -7.02 7.85
N LYS A 170 -12.84 -8.34 7.98
CA LYS A 170 -13.72 -8.99 8.93
C LYS A 170 -13.25 -8.72 10.36
N LEU A 171 -14.15 -8.16 11.18
CA LEU A 171 -13.99 -8.00 12.62
C LEU A 171 -14.53 -9.23 13.37
N SER A 172 -15.75 -9.64 13.03
CA SER A 172 -16.44 -10.82 13.58
C SER A 172 -17.33 -11.46 12.51
N ILE A 173 -18.02 -12.56 12.83
CA ILE A 173 -18.96 -13.21 11.91
C ILE A 173 -20.13 -12.27 11.55
N ALA A 174 -20.61 -11.45 12.49
CA ALA A 174 -21.71 -10.51 12.26
C ALA A 174 -21.24 -9.18 11.65
N GLU A 175 -19.95 -8.90 11.71
CA GLU A 175 -19.34 -7.60 11.36
C GLU A 175 -18.24 -7.77 10.31
N GLU A 176 -18.61 -8.39 9.18
CA GLU A 176 -17.79 -8.40 7.99
C GLU A 176 -17.62 -6.95 7.51
N TYR A 177 -16.38 -6.45 7.42
CA TYR A 177 -16.00 -5.08 6.98
C TYR A 177 -16.04 -3.93 8.01
N LYS A 178 -16.19 -4.23 9.30
CA LYS A 178 -16.11 -3.21 10.36
C LYS A 178 -14.68 -2.94 10.86
N ASP A 179 -13.73 -3.78 10.51
CA ASP A 179 -12.31 -3.57 10.81
C ASP A 179 -11.58 -2.89 9.64
N ILE A 180 -10.45 -2.24 9.92
CA ILE A 180 -9.53 -1.70 8.92
C ILE A 180 -8.19 -2.43 9.08
N ARG A 181 -7.66 -2.92 7.97
CA ARG A 181 -6.38 -3.64 7.93
C ARG A 181 -5.38 -2.86 7.11
N ILE A 182 -4.16 -2.71 7.64
CA ILE A 182 -3.00 -2.20 6.90
C ILE A 182 -2.06 -3.37 6.67
N TYR A 183 -1.89 -3.75 5.41
CA TYR A 183 -0.88 -4.70 4.97
C TYR A 183 0.39 -3.99 4.56
N ILE A 184 1.53 -4.51 5.00
CA ILE A 184 2.86 -4.01 4.65
C ILE A 184 3.67 -5.19 4.11
N TRP A 185 3.94 -5.18 2.81
CA TRP A 185 4.80 -6.19 2.18
C TRP A 185 6.19 -5.62 1.99
N VAL A 186 7.15 -6.31 2.59
CA VAL A 186 8.56 -6.08 2.39
C VAL A 186 9.01 -6.94 1.22
N ARG A 187 9.78 -6.37 0.28
CA ARG A 187 10.07 -7.06 -0.97
C ARG A 187 11.45 -6.79 -1.53
N LYS A 188 11.88 -7.67 -2.43
CA LYS A 188 13.07 -7.46 -3.26
C LYS A 188 12.91 -6.18 -4.09
N SER A 189 13.95 -5.33 -4.08
CA SER A 189 13.98 -4.14 -4.90
C SER A 189 13.93 -4.50 -6.39
N MET A 190 13.07 -3.82 -7.13
CA MET A 190 13.04 -3.90 -8.59
C MET A 190 13.72 -2.68 -9.18
N THR A 191 14.68 -2.91 -10.08
CA THR A 191 15.37 -1.87 -10.84
C THR A 191 15.34 -2.23 -12.33
N GLY A 192 15.36 -1.23 -13.21
CA GLY A 192 15.30 -1.43 -14.65
C GLY A 192 13.88 -1.38 -15.24
N VAL A 193 13.79 -1.67 -16.54
CA VAL A 193 12.54 -1.56 -17.32
C VAL A 193 11.61 -2.72 -16.99
N LYS A 194 10.34 -2.40 -16.67
CA LYS A 194 9.30 -3.40 -16.42
C LYS A 194 9.09 -4.23 -17.69
N ASN A 195 9.23 -5.55 -17.61
CA ASN A 195 8.83 -6.42 -18.71
C ASN A 195 7.30 -6.44 -18.79
N ILE A 196 6.74 -5.78 -19.81
CA ILE A 196 5.29 -5.62 -19.99
C ILE A 196 4.55 -6.95 -20.21
N ASN A 197 5.25 -7.99 -20.66
CA ASN A 197 4.68 -9.32 -20.87
C ASN A 197 4.75 -10.18 -19.61
N ALA A 198 5.49 -9.76 -18.57
CA ALA A 198 5.59 -10.49 -17.31
C ALA A 198 4.53 -10.03 -16.30
N PHE A 199 4.20 -10.92 -15.37
CA PHE A 199 3.45 -10.56 -14.16
C PHE A 199 4.37 -9.82 -13.19
N ASN A 200 4.07 -8.56 -12.91
CA ASN A 200 4.92 -7.66 -12.11
C ASN A 200 4.14 -7.15 -10.88
N PRO A 201 4.22 -7.84 -9.72
CA PRO A 201 3.37 -7.51 -8.59
C PRO A 201 3.70 -6.15 -7.96
N ALA A 202 2.74 -5.23 -7.99
CA ALA A 202 2.69 -4.06 -7.13
C ALA A 202 1.70 -4.32 -5.97
N ALA A 203 1.35 -3.29 -5.19
CA ALA A 203 0.47 -3.45 -4.03
C ALA A 203 -0.88 -4.15 -4.34
N PRO A 204 -1.60 -3.84 -5.44
CA PRO A 204 -2.85 -4.54 -5.77
C PRO A 204 -2.66 -6.03 -6.03
N GLU A 205 -1.60 -6.41 -6.76
CA GLU A 205 -1.31 -7.81 -7.06
C GLU A 205 -0.89 -8.60 -5.82
N LEU A 206 -0.11 -7.98 -4.91
CA LEU A 206 0.20 -8.56 -3.60
C LEU A 206 -1.04 -8.75 -2.73
N PHE A 207 -2.09 -7.95 -2.96
CA PHE A 207 -3.39 -8.12 -2.31
C PHE A 207 -4.27 -9.21 -2.96
N GLY A 208 -3.92 -9.65 -4.17
CA GLY A 208 -4.66 -10.63 -4.98
C GLY A 208 -5.46 -10.04 -6.13
N HIS A 209 -5.41 -8.73 -6.37
CA HIS A 209 -5.99 -8.10 -7.57
C HIS A 209 -4.98 -8.15 -8.72
N LEU A 210 -5.08 -9.16 -9.57
CA LEU A 210 -4.05 -9.49 -10.56
C LEU A 210 -4.26 -8.74 -11.88
N SER A 211 -3.39 -7.76 -12.17
CA SER A 211 -3.38 -7.11 -13.49
C SER A 211 -2.48 -7.87 -14.48
N ILE A 212 -3.10 -8.48 -15.50
CA ILE A 212 -2.38 -9.17 -16.58
C ILE A 212 -2.51 -8.38 -17.88
N LYS A 213 -1.38 -7.93 -18.42
CA LYS A 213 -1.34 -6.95 -19.51
C LYS A 213 -1.26 -7.55 -20.91
N SER A 214 -0.71 -8.76 -21.04
CA SER A 214 -0.62 -9.46 -22.31
C SER A 214 -1.63 -10.59 -22.37
N GLU A 215 -2.27 -10.75 -23.52
CA GLU A 215 -3.23 -11.81 -23.78
C GLU A 215 -2.59 -13.21 -23.65
N GLU A 216 -1.35 -13.35 -24.14
CA GLU A 216 -0.58 -14.58 -24.02
C GLU A 216 -0.36 -14.97 -22.55
N THR A 217 0.09 -14.04 -21.71
CA THR A 217 0.28 -14.32 -20.28
C THR A 217 -1.05 -14.59 -19.61
N TYR A 218 -2.11 -13.86 -19.97
CA TYR A 218 -3.45 -14.10 -19.42
C TYR A 218 -3.96 -15.53 -19.72
N LYS A 219 -3.70 -16.04 -20.92
CA LYS A 219 -4.11 -17.40 -21.31
C LYS A 219 -3.30 -18.51 -20.64
N ASN A 220 -2.05 -18.22 -20.27
CA ASN A 220 -1.09 -19.23 -19.82
C ASN A 220 -0.74 -19.16 -18.33
N ILE A 221 -1.10 -18.09 -17.63
CA ILE A 221 -0.78 -17.92 -16.21
C ILE A 221 -1.60 -18.90 -15.36
N THR A 222 -0.94 -19.57 -14.41
CA THR A 222 -1.57 -20.49 -13.46
C THR A 222 -1.50 -19.94 -12.04
N GLU A 223 -2.30 -20.50 -11.13
CA GLU A 223 -2.25 -20.15 -9.71
C GLU A 223 -0.86 -20.43 -9.12
N GLU A 224 -0.25 -21.57 -9.43
CA GLU A 224 1.09 -21.93 -8.94
C GLU A 224 2.14 -20.93 -9.43
N HIS A 225 1.99 -20.45 -10.66
CA HIS A 225 2.87 -19.42 -11.21
C HIS A 225 2.74 -18.11 -10.44
N VAL A 226 1.52 -17.65 -10.18
CA VAL A 226 1.24 -16.44 -9.38
C VAL A 226 1.79 -16.59 -7.96
N MET A 227 1.44 -17.69 -7.27
CA MET A 227 1.88 -17.96 -5.90
C MET A 227 3.40 -17.96 -5.78
N ARG A 228 4.09 -18.58 -6.74
CA ARG A 228 5.55 -18.58 -6.79
C ARG A 228 6.11 -17.17 -6.94
N ILE A 229 5.59 -16.35 -7.86
CA ILE A 229 6.07 -14.97 -8.03
C ILE A 229 5.80 -14.13 -6.76
N LEU A 230 4.60 -14.21 -6.19
CA LEU A 230 4.25 -13.48 -4.96
C LEU A 230 5.18 -13.85 -3.79
N ARG A 231 5.50 -15.14 -3.65
CA ARG A 231 6.46 -15.65 -2.67
C ARG A 231 7.87 -15.16 -2.98
N ASP A 232 8.34 -15.34 -4.21
CA ASP A 232 9.70 -14.99 -4.62
C ASP A 232 10.00 -13.51 -4.38
N VAL A 233 9.01 -12.64 -4.55
CA VAL A 233 9.13 -11.19 -4.36
C VAL A 233 9.27 -10.82 -2.87
N THR A 234 8.68 -11.59 -1.95
CA THR A 234 8.54 -11.19 -0.54
C THR A 234 9.33 -12.05 0.45
N GLU A 235 9.37 -13.38 0.28
CA GLU A 235 9.83 -14.35 1.27
C GLU A 235 11.25 -14.09 1.79
N VAL A 236 12.25 -14.04 0.90
CA VAL A 236 13.65 -13.85 1.32
C VAL A 236 13.85 -12.54 2.07
N THR A 237 13.28 -11.44 1.55
CA THR A 237 13.44 -10.12 2.17
C THR A 237 12.70 -10.04 3.50
N PHE A 238 11.49 -10.59 3.57
CA PHE A 238 10.72 -10.69 4.81
C PHE A 238 11.49 -11.48 5.88
N SER A 239 11.98 -12.68 5.55
CA SER A 239 12.76 -13.51 6.48
C SER A 239 14.04 -12.82 6.96
N SER A 240 14.64 -11.96 6.13
CA SER A 240 15.87 -11.25 6.50
C SER A 240 15.70 -10.10 7.51
N ILE A 241 14.45 -9.65 7.75
CA ILE A 241 14.18 -8.49 8.61
C ILE A 241 13.13 -8.74 9.70
N VAL A 242 12.45 -9.88 9.67
CA VAL A 242 11.35 -10.18 10.59
C VAL A 242 11.81 -10.08 12.05
N ALA A 243 12.98 -10.64 12.38
CA ALA A 243 13.54 -10.59 13.74
C ALA A 243 13.95 -9.16 14.19
N GLU A 244 14.47 -8.32 13.28
CA GLU A 244 14.72 -6.90 13.55
C GLU A 244 13.42 -6.14 13.82
N ILE A 245 12.38 -6.37 13.02
CA ILE A 245 11.06 -5.73 13.21
C ILE A 245 10.46 -6.14 14.55
N LYS A 246 10.59 -7.40 14.98
CA LYS A 246 10.14 -7.82 16.31
C LYS A 246 10.81 -7.03 17.43
N ARG A 247 12.15 -6.95 17.41
CA ARG A 247 12.91 -6.18 18.40
C ARG A 247 12.53 -4.70 18.40
N LEU A 248 12.27 -4.14 17.21
CA LEU A 248 11.80 -2.77 17.06
C LEU A 248 10.44 -2.56 17.72
N ILE A 249 9.51 -3.51 17.56
CA ILE A 249 8.18 -3.46 18.16
C ILE A 249 8.27 -3.59 19.68
N GLU A 250 9.00 -4.58 20.18
CA GLU A 250 9.19 -4.83 21.63
C GLU A 250 9.87 -3.65 22.35
N TYR A 251 10.66 -2.84 21.65
CA TYR A 251 11.26 -1.61 22.22
C TYR A 251 10.29 -0.41 22.26
N ALA A 252 9.26 -0.43 21.42
CA ALA A 252 8.27 0.64 21.31
C ALA A 252 7.05 0.43 22.23
N GLU A 253 6.88 -0.77 22.79
CA GLU A 253 5.93 -1.09 23.87
C GLU A 253 6.36 -0.53 25.23
#